data_AF-W2R914-F1
#
_entry.id   AF-W2R914-F1
#
_cell.length_a   1.000
_cell.length_b   1.000
_cell.length_c   1.000
_cell.angle_alpha   90.00
_cell.angle_beta   90.00
_cell.angle_gamma   90.00
#
_symmetry.space_group_name_H-M   'P 1'
#
loop_
_entity.id
_entity.type
_entity.pdbx_description
1 polymer ?
#
loop_
_entity_poly.entity_id
_entity_poly.type
_entity_poly.pdbx_seq_one_letter_code
_entity_poly.pdbx_strand_id
1 'polypeptide(L)'
;MKWKIRGKSVDGVTKLLDFRTNKYLGEKFQILDDYVTLVKQSDDTLFSTLIKRSKSRYDKKVTKLEDILISQWTRKGELPANVHGWLHLYRSVDDAFTPNNLNRFVKYVDDFNAKNPNKEKPVIDLYTRAFGDAPVLSKLIAAMDDSTANAAAKKLLVESWIKNKQSVDDALAMLNINIGQSSTIINHKIDALEQLDNVKGAKPSVIKTLTKTVGGNRMLAKILERTEAPTLQKKQFIMWIDDGVTPGNFMAKIYKDAAVDSVEKKNIATKFTAFYESQKSLIA
;
A
#
# COMPACT_ATOMS: atom_id res chain seq x y z
N MET A 1 5.60 -7.00 42.97
CA MET A 1 6.19 -8.18 43.67
C MET A 1 5.17 -9.11 44.34
N LYS A 2 4.19 -8.63 45.12
CA LYS A 2 3.25 -9.51 45.86
C LYS A 2 2.53 -10.56 45.00
N TRP A 3 2.13 -10.25 43.76
CA TRP A 3 1.51 -11.21 42.86
C TRP A 3 2.44 -12.32 42.38
N LYS A 4 3.72 -12.00 42.12
CA LYS A 4 4.74 -12.98 41.73
C LYS A 4 5.05 -13.95 42.87
N ILE A 5 5.19 -13.43 44.09
CA ILE A 5 5.38 -14.25 45.30
C ILE A 5 4.21 -15.22 45.50
N ARG A 6 2.99 -14.79 45.19
CA ARG A 6 1.77 -15.61 45.27
C ARG A 6 1.55 -16.49 44.03
N GLY A 7 2.52 -16.61 43.12
CA GLY A 7 2.42 -17.46 41.93
C GLY A 7 1.29 -17.10 40.96
N LYS A 8 0.83 -15.85 40.90
CA LYS A 8 -0.27 -15.48 40.01
C LYS A 8 0.15 -15.54 38.54
N SER A 9 -0.68 -16.14 37.70
CA SER A 9 -0.48 -16.09 36.24
C SER A 9 -0.76 -14.68 35.68
N VAL A 10 -0.27 -14.41 34.46
CA VAL A 10 -0.57 -13.17 33.72
C VAL A 10 -2.08 -12.99 33.56
N ASP A 11 -2.82 -14.03 33.14
CA ASP A 11 -4.30 -13.99 33.07
C ASP A 11 -4.96 -13.67 34.41
N GLY A 12 -4.40 -14.21 35.50
CA GLY A 12 -4.84 -13.92 36.87
C GLY A 12 -4.65 -12.45 37.25
N VAL A 13 -3.50 -11.86 36.90
CA VAL A 13 -3.26 -10.43 37.12
C VAL A 13 -4.16 -9.57 36.23
N THR A 14 -4.37 -9.94 34.96
CA THR A 14 -5.32 -9.26 34.06
C THR A 14 -6.76 -9.30 34.59
N LYS A 15 -7.17 -10.35 35.32
CA LYS A 15 -8.48 -10.39 36.04
C LYS A 15 -8.54 -9.35 37.16
N LEU A 16 -7.46 -9.19 37.92
CA LEU A 16 -7.42 -8.26 39.05
C LEU A 16 -7.38 -6.80 38.61
N LEU A 17 -6.70 -6.51 37.51
CA LEU A 17 -6.62 -5.14 36.95
C LEU A 17 -7.95 -4.67 36.32
N ASP A 18 -8.93 -5.56 36.18
CA ASP A 18 -10.24 -5.28 35.59
C ASP A 18 -10.17 -4.48 34.28
N PHE A 19 -9.67 -5.12 33.23
CA PHE A 19 -9.74 -4.60 31.87
C PHE A 19 -11.15 -4.68 31.28
N ARG A 20 -12.24 -4.79 32.07
CA ARG A 20 -13.62 -4.65 31.55
C ARG A 20 -14.03 -3.18 31.42
N THR A 21 -13.48 -2.30 32.25
CA THR A 21 -13.67 -0.84 32.17
C THR A 21 -12.52 -0.16 31.40
N ASN A 22 -12.75 1.02 30.84
CA ASN A 22 -11.69 1.84 30.20
C ASN A 22 -11.01 2.82 31.19
N LYS A 23 -11.42 2.79 32.47
CA LYS A 23 -10.86 3.64 33.51
C LYS A 23 -9.41 3.24 33.77
N TYR A 24 -8.50 4.21 33.73
CA TYR A 24 -7.06 4.03 33.95
C TYR A 24 -6.43 2.96 33.04
N LEU A 25 -6.85 2.91 31.77
CA LEU A 25 -6.45 1.84 30.85
C LEU A 25 -4.94 1.82 30.62
N GLY A 26 -4.31 2.98 30.51
CA GLY A 26 -2.86 3.11 30.33
C GLY A 26 -2.08 2.65 31.56
N GLU A 27 -2.52 3.03 32.76
CA GLU A 27 -1.87 2.66 34.02
C GLU A 27 -2.02 1.17 34.31
N LYS A 28 -3.23 0.61 34.12
CA LYS A 28 -3.48 -0.84 34.22
C LYS A 28 -2.58 -1.60 33.27
N PHE A 29 -2.42 -1.09 32.05
CA PHE A 29 -1.58 -1.69 31.05
C PHE A 29 -0.09 -1.66 31.45
N GLN A 30 0.42 -0.52 31.92
CA GLN A 30 1.81 -0.43 32.39
C GLN A 30 2.08 -1.41 33.54
N ILE A 31 1.15 -1.53 34.49
CA ILE A 31 1.27 -2.52 35.58
C ILE A 31 1.33 -3.96 35.05
N LEU A 32 0.54 -4.27 34.02
CA LEU A 32 0.53 -5.60 33.41
C LEU A 32 1.82 -5.88 32.62
N ASP A 33 2.30 -4.92 31.85
CA ASP A 33 3.57 -4.98 31.10
C ASP A 33 4.77 -5.19 32.04
N ASP A 34 4.85 -4.40 33.13
CA ASP A 34 5.86 -4.57 34.17
C ASP A 34 5.78 -5.96 34.82
N TYR A 35 4.56 -6.48 35.00
CA TYR A 35 4.35 -7.81 35.57
C TYR A 35 4.81 -8.92 34.62
N VAL A 36 4.43 -8.85 33.33
CA VAL A 36 4.86 -9.79 32.28
C VAL A 36 6.38 -9.83 32.18
N THR A 37 7.02 -8.66 32.19
CA THR A 37 8.48 -8.52 32.23
C THR A 37 9.07 -9.16 33.50
N LEU A 38 8.49 -8.88 34.66
CA LEU A 38 8.95 -9.43 35.95
C LEU A 38 8.87 -10.95 36.04
N VAL A 39 7.88 -11.57 35.38
CA VAL A 39 7.72 -13.03 35.31
C VAL A 39 8.37 -13.65 34.06
N LYS A 40 9.11 -12.85 33.28
CA LYS A 40 9.83 -13.27 32.06
C LYS A 40 8.91 -13.95 31.04
N GLN A 41 7.68 -13.47 30.90
CA GLN A 41 6.73 -13.91 29.88
C GLN A 41 6.87 -13.05 28.61
N SER A 42 6.43 -13.57 27.48
CA SER A 42 6.50 -12.87 26.19
C SER A 42 5.40 -11.83 26.01
N ASP A 43 5.64 -10.83 25.16
CA ASP A 43 4.61 -9.86 24.75
C ASP A 43 3.47 -10.50 23.93
N ASP A 44 3.69 -11.68 23.36
CA ASP A 44 2.62 -12.55 22.84
C ASP A 44 1.61 -12.95 23.95
N THR A 45 2.13 -13.24 25.15
CA THR A 45 1.29 -13.55 26.33
C THR A 45 0.50 -12.31 26.76
N LEU A 46 1.13 -11.13 26.72
CA LEU A 46 0.47 -9.86 27.01
C LEU A 46 -0.67 -9.60 26.01
N PHE A 47 -0.37 -9.64 24.71
CA PHE A 47 -1.34 -9.43 23.64
C PHE A 47 -2.50 -10.43 23.72
N SER A 48 -2.22 -11.74 23.71
CA SER A 48 -3.24 -12.79 23.72
C SER A 48 -4.16 -12.71 24.95
N THR A 49 -3.61 -12.38 26.13
CA THR A 49 -4.40 -12.23 27.36
C THR A 49 -5.33 -11.01 27.29
N LEU A 50 -4.85 -9.90 26.73
CA LEU A 50 -5.66 -8.68 26.54
C LEU A 50 -6.76 -8.89 25.51
N ILE A 51 -6.44 -9.48 24.35
CA ILE A 51 -7.41 -9.82 23.30
C ILE A 51 -8.49 -10.77 23.80
N LYS A 52 -8.11 -11.82 24.54
CA LYS A 52 -9.06 -12.75 25.16
C LYS A 52 -10.06 -12.04 26.07
N ARG A 53 -9.63 -10.99 26.78
CA ARG A 53 -10.49 -10.25 27.72
C ARG A 53 -11.34 -9.17 27.06
N SER A 54 -10.86 -8.58 25.97
CA SER A 54 -11.57 -7.54 25.21
C SER A 54 -12.66 -8.10 24.29
N LYS A 55 -12.50 -9.34 23.79
CA LYS A 55 -13.53 -10.08 22.99
C LYS A 55 -14.89 -10.27 23.69
N SER A 56 -15.01 -9.90 24.97
CA SER A 56 -16.24 -10.06 25.74
C SER A 56 -17.25 -8.90 25.60
N ARG A 57 -16.90 -7.74 24.99
CA ARG A 57 -17.84 -6.65 24.62
C ARG A 57 -17.07 -5.45 24.01
N TYR A 58 -17.41 -5.05 22.78
CA TYR A 58 -17.00 -3.86 22.00
C TYR A 58 -15.64 -3.88 21.25
N ASP A 59 -15.69 -3.91 19.91
CA ASP A 59 -14.55 -3.78 18.99
C ASP A 59 -13.67 -2.56 19.27
N LYS A 60 -14.29 -1.42 19.60
CA LYS A 60 -13.58 -0.16 19.94
C LYS A 60 -12.58 -0.31 21.09
N LYS A 61 -12.77 -1.29 21.97
CA LYS A 61 -11.87 -1.52 23.12
C LYS A 61 -10.64 -2.33 22.72
N VAL A 62 -10.83 -3.32 21.85
CA VAL A 62 -9.74 -4.13 21.29
C VAL A 62 -8.74 -3.18 20.61
N THR A 63 -9.24 -2.28 19.75
CA THR A 63 -8.42 -1.30 19.03
C THR A 63 -7.60 -0.41 19.97
N LYS A 64 -8.20 0.12 21.05
CA LYS A 64 -7.46 0.96 22.01
C LYS A 64 -6.31 0.23 22.70
N LEU A 65 -6.51 -1.03 23.06
CA LEU A 65 -5.46 -1.83 23.69
C LEU A 65 -4.33 -2.14 22.71
N GLU A 66 -4.67 -2.45 21.45
CA GLU A 66 -3.69 -2.64 20.38
C GLU A 66 -2.87 -1.38 20.13
N ASP A 67 -3.51 -0.20 20.08
CA ASP A 67 -2.83 1.07 19.86
C ASP A 67 -1.86 1.40 21.01
N ILE A 68 -2.25 1.09 22.25
CA ILE A 68 -1.41 1.24 23.44
C ILE A 68 -0.19 0.30 23.36
N LEU A 69 -0.40 -0.97 22.99
CA LEU A 69 0.67 -1.97 22.81
C LEU A 69 1.68 -1.52 21.74
N ILE A 70 1.18 -1.14 20.57
CA ILE A 70 2.01 -0.66 19.46
C ILE A 70 2.79 0.58 19.88
N SER A 71 2.15 1.52 20.56
CA SER A 71 2.84 2.72 21.07
C SER A 71 3.94 2.39 22.08
N GLN A 72 3.77 1.35 22.91
CA GLN A 72 4.86 0.87 23.76
C GLN A 72 5.97 0.19 22.97
N TRP A 73 5.66 -0.71 22.05
CA TRP A 73 6.64 -1.38 21.19
C TRP A 73 7.44 -0.39 20.33
N THR A 74 6.81 0.67 19.83
CA THR A 74 7.47 1.76 19.10
C THR A 74 8.42 2.57 19.99
N ARG A 75 8.10 2.72 21.29
CA ARG A 75 8.97 3.39 22.27
C ARG A 75 10.15 2.52 22.69
N LYS A 76 9.91 1.21 22.88
CA LYS A 76 10.94 0.21 23.20
C LYS A 76 11.85 -0.10 22.00
N GLY A 77 11.44 0.28 20.79
CA GLY A 77 12.20 0.00 19.57
C GLY A 77 12.18 -1.48 19.22
N GLU A 78 11.06 -2.15 19.47
CA GLU A 78 10.90 -3.58 19.19
C GLU A 78 11.10 -3.88 17.71
N LEU A 79 11.64 -5.06 17.41
CA LEU A 79 11.88 -5.44 16.03
C LEU A 79 10.56 -5.70 15.29
N PRO A 80 10.41 -5.25 14.04
CA PRO A 80 9.26 -5.57 13.19
C PRO A 80 8.87 -7.04 13.16
N ALA A 81 9.85 -7.96 13.17
CA ALA A 81 9.59 -9.40 13.21
C ALA A 81 8.90 -9.85 14.50
N ASN A 82 9.25 -9.25 15.66
CA ASN A 82 8.63 -9.55 16.94
C ASN A 82 7.19 -9.07 16.95
N VAL A 83 6.95 -7.83 16.55
CA VAL A 83 5.60 -7.24 16.51
C VAL A 83 4.70 -7.95 15.51
N HIS A 84 5.22 -8.34 14.33
CA HIS A 84 4.52 -9.21 13.39
C HIS A 84 4.06 -10.52 14.03
N GLY A 85 4.95 -11.14 14.80
CA GLY A 85 4.67 -12.34 15.58
C GLY A 85 3.61 -12.12 16.65
N TRP A 86 3.75 -11.09 17.48
CA TRP A 86 2.84 -10.80 18.59
C TRP A 86 1.44 -10.37 18.15
N LEU A 87 1.32 -9.67 17.02
CA LEU A 87 0.04 -9.34 16.40
C LEU A 87 -0.60 -10.53 15.65
N HIS A 88 0.05 -11.69 15.64
CA HIS A 88 -0.41 -12.91 14.94
C HIS A 88 -0.62 -12.72 13.42
N LEU A 89 0.05 -11.73 12.82
CA LEU A 89 -0.12 -11.38 11.39
C LEU A 89 0.46 -12.44 10.44
N TYR A 90 1.12 -13.48 10.95
CA TYR A 90 1.59 -14.63 10.16
C TYR A 90 0.55 -15.75 10.01
N ARG A 91 -0.58 -15.71 10.76
CA ARG A 91 -1.50 -16.85 10.84
C ARG A 91 -2.51 -16.94 9.70
N SER A 92 -2.87 -15.79 9.13
CA SER A 92 -3.92 -15.69 8.12
C SER A 92 -3.56 -14.56 7.17
N VAL A 93 -3.42 -14.93 5.89
CA VAL A 93 -3.14 -13.96 4.82
C VAL A 93 -4.33 -13.02 4.61
N ASP A 94 -5.56 -13.46 4.91
CA ASP A 94 -6.74 -12.59 4.84
C ASP A 94 -6.71 -11.53 5.95
N ASP A 95 -6.44 -11.95 7.18
CA ASP A 95 -6.44 -11.05 8.34
C ASP A 95 -5.32 -10.01 8.28
N ALA A 96 -4.12 -10.43 7.84
CA ALA A 96 -2.94 -9.57 7.73
C ALA A 96 -3.12 -8.43 6.72
N PHE A 97 -3.94 -8.65 5.69
CA PHE A 97 -4.21 -7.69 4.62
C PHE A 97 -5.56 -6.98 4.75
N THR A 98 -6.26 -7.15 5.87
CA THR A 98 -7.37 -6.23 6.20
C THR A 98 -6.84 -4.79 6.26
N PRO A 99 -7.62 -3.78 5.84
CA PRO A 99 -7.15 -2.39 5.77
C PRO A 99 -6.52 -1.88 7.06
N ASN A 100 -7.13 -2.22 8.20
CA ASN A 100 -6.63 -1.82 9.52
C ASN A 100 -5.29 -2.48 9.86
N ASN A 101 -5.14 -3.80 9.68
CA ASN A 101 -3.90 -4.50 10.03
C ASN A 101 -2.76 -4.12 9.09
N LEU A 102 -3.02 -4.03 7.78
CA LEU A 102 -2.02 -3.65 6.79
C LEU A 102 -1.45 -2.25 7.09
N ASN A 103 -2.33 -1.25 7.22
CA ASN A 103 -1.91 0.13 7.47
C ASN A 103 -1.16 0.28 8.78
N ARG A 104 -1.68 -0.36 9.84
CA ARG A 104 -1.08 -0.31 11.17
C ARG A 104 0.33 -0.90 11.17
N PHE A 105 0.51 -2.07 10.55
CA PHE A 105 1.80 -2.73 10.55
C PHE A 105 2.81 -2.00 9.65
N VAL A 106 2.38 -1.53 8.46
CA VAL A 106 3.22 -0.69 7.60
C VAL A 106 3.66 0.57 8.32
N LYS A 107 2.74 1.28 8.97
CA LYS A 107 3.08 2.47 9.77
C LYS A 107 4.09 2.16 10.88
N TYR A 108 3.88 1.08 11.62
CA TYR A 108 4.79 0.67 12.69
C TYR A 108 6.22 0.44 12.16
N VAL A 109 6.34 -0.26 11.03
CA VAL A 109 7.65 -0.55 10.42
C VAL A 109 8.29 0.71 9.85
N ASP A 110 7.51 1.64 9.30
CA ASP A 110 8.01 2.94 8.85
C ASP A 110 8.58 3.77 10.00
N ASP A 111 7.86 3.84 11.13
CA ASP A 111 8.33 4.52 12.35
C ASP A 111 9.61 3.86 12.90
N PHE A 112 9.73 2.53 12.79
CA PHE A 112 10.94 1.80 13.17
C PHE A 112 12.11 2.11 12.23
N ASN A 113 11.88 2.05 10.91
CA ASN A 113 12.92 2.28 9.89
C ASN A 113 13.42 3.72 9.91
N ALA A 114 12.54 4.71 10.11
CA ALA A 114 12.92 6.11 10.26
C ALA A 114 13.90 6.37 11.42
N LYS A 115 13.78 5.58 12.50
CA LYS A 115 14.72 5.63 13.64
C LYS A 115 15.98 4.78 13.42
N ASN A 116 15.98 3.89 12.44
CA ASN A 116 17.02 2.89 12.19
C ASN A 116 17.42 2.83 10.69
N PRO A 117 17.83 3.95 10.06
CA PRO A 117 18.01 4.04 8.60
C PRO A 117 19.08 3.08 8.04
N ASN A 118 20.06 2.66 8.86
CA ASN A 118 21.11 1.72 8.43
C ASN A 118 20.71 0.25 8.59
N LYS A 119 19.53 -0.05 9.15
CA LYS A 119 19.07 -1.41 9.49
C LYS A 119 17.59 -1.60 9.14
N GLU A 120 17.15 -0.95 8.07
CA GLU A 120 15.76 -1.02 7.63
C GLU A 120 15.27 -2.47 7.49
N LYS A 121 14.01 -2.66 7.86
CA LYS A 121 13.30 -3.93 7.76
C LYS A 121 12.11 -3.71 6.85
N PRO A 122 12.09 -4.27 5.64
CA PRO A 122 10.95 -4.12 4.76
C PRO A 122 9.81 -5.04 5.22
N VAL A 123 8.57 -4.52 5.23
CA VAL A 123 7.38 -5.31 5.55
C VAL A 123 7.22 -6.47 4.58
N ILE A 124 7.55 -6.24 3.30
CA ILE A 124 7.39 -7.25 2.24
C ILE A 124 8.18 -8.53 2.54
N ASP A 125 9.33 -8.46 3.21
CA ASP A 125 10.11 -9.65 3.59
C ASP A 125 9.43 -10.49 4.67
N LEU A 126 8.72 -9.85 5.60
CA LEU A 126 8.00 -10.57 6.66
C LEU A 126 6.78 -11.28 6.11
N TYR A 127 6.02 -10.60 5.25
CA TYR A 127 4.82 -11.15 4.65
C TYR A 127 5.13 -12.25 3.63
N THR A 128 6.13 -12.06 2.76
CA THR A 128 6.54 -13.09 1.79
C THR A 128 7.15 -14.31 2.48
N ARG A 129 7.86 -14.14 3.60
CA ARG A 129 8.30 -15.27 4.43
C ARG A 129 7.14 -16.03 5.07
N ALA A 130 6.08 -15.34 5.48
CA ALA A 130 4.93 -15.97 6.15
C ALA A 130 3.99 -16.68 5.16
N PHE A 131 3.79 -16.11 3.97
CA PHE A 131 2.72 -16.53 3.06
C PHE A 131 3.19 -16.92 1.65
N GLY A 132 4.45 -16.66 1.30
CA GLY A 132 4.97 -16.79 -0.07
C GLY A 132 4.66 -15.57 -0.95
N ASP A 133 5.38 -15.44 -2.07
CA ASP A 133 5.29 -14.27 -2.95
C ASP A 133 3.93 -14.15 -3.66
N ALA A 134 3.40 -15.25 -4.20
CA ALA A 134 2.17 -15.21 -5.00
C ALA A 134 0.92 -14.83 -4.17
N PRO A 135 0.68 -15.39 -2.97
CA PRO A 135 -0.45 -14.96 -2.13
C PRO A 135 -0.34 -13.51 -1.68
N VAL A 136 0.87 -13.05 -1.32
CA VAL A 136 1.13 -11.65 -0.94
C VAL A 136 0.84 -10.72 -2.11
N LEU A 137 1.36 -11.02 -3.30
CA LEU A 137 1.12 -10.21 -4.49
C LEU A 137 -0.38 -10.09 -4.79
N SER A 138 -1.12 -11.20 -4.75
CA SER A 138 -2.56 -11.21 -4.96
C SER A 138 -3.31 -10.33 -3.95
N LYS A 139 -2.94 -10.39 -2.66
CA LYS A 139 -3.56 -9.56 -1.63
C LYS A 139 -3.21 -8.09 -1.74
N LEU A 140 -1.99 -7.74 -2.12
CA LEU A 140 -1.60 -6.35 -2.37
C LEU A 140 -2.40 -5.75 -3.51
N ILE A 141 -2.55 -6.47 -4.63
CA ILE A 141 -3.33 -6.01 -5.77
C ILE A 141 -4.80 -5.81 -5.37
N ALA A 142 -5.39 -6.73 -4.60
CA ALA A 142 -6.76 -6.57 -4.11
C ALA A 142 -6.91 -5.39 -3.13
N ALA A 143 -5.94 -5.18 -2.24
CA ALA A 143 -5.95 -4.08 -1.27
C ALA A 143 -5.79 -2.70 -1.91
N MET A 144 -5.31 -2.60 -3.16
CA MET A 144 -5.30 -1.33 -3.91
C MET A 144 -6.70 -0.83 -4.28
N ASP A 145 -7.67 -1.73 -4.32
CA ASP A 145 -9.06 -1.39 -4.63
C ASP A 145 -9.80 -0.80 -3.41
N ASP A 146 -9.21 -0.92 -2.21
CA ASP A 146 -9.72 -0.35 -0.96
C ASP A 146 -9.10 1.03 -0.69
N SER A 147 -9.91 2.08 -0.54
CA SER A 147 -9.43 3.45 -0.36
C SER A 147 -8.64 3.67 0.93
N THR A 148 -8.87 2.84 1.96
CA THR A 148 -8.17 2.91 3.23
C THR A 148 -6.82 2.21 3.13
N ALA A 149 -6.74 1.05 2.48
CA ALA A 149 -5.53 0.25 2.38
C ALA A 149 -4.60 0.61 1.21
N ASN A 150 -5.11 1.32 0.19
CA ASN A 150 -4.41 1.56 -1.07
C ASN A 150 -2.99 2.12 -0.91
N ALA A 151 -2.79 3.10 -0.04
CA ALA A 151 -1.46 3.71 0.14
C ALA A 151 -0.41 2.68 0.61
N ALA A 152 -0.75 1.88 1.62
CA ALA A 152 0.11 0.83 2.13
C ALA A 152 0.29 -0.30 1.10
N ALA A 153 -0.80 -0.71 0.44
CA ALA A 153 -0.76 -1.75 -0.58
C ALA A 153 0.14 -1.37 -1.77
N LYS A 154 -0.03 -0.16 -2.30
CA LYS A 154 0.78 0.39 -3.40
C LYS A 154 2.27 0.42 -3.04
N LYS A 155 2.60 0.91 -1.84
CA LYS A 155 3.99 0.95 -1.36
C LYS A 155 4.62 -0.45 -1.37
N LEU A 156 3.99 -1.42 -0.72
CA LEU A 156 4.53 -2.78 -0.61
C LEU A 156 4.57 -3.50 -1.96
N LEU A 157 3.63 -3.21 -2.85
CA LEU A 157 3.62 -3.77 -4.20
C LEU A 157 4.83 -3.29 -5.01
N VAL A 158 5.13 -2.00 -4.95
CA VAL A 158 6.31 -1.41 -5.61
C VAL A 158 7.60 -1.97 -5.01
N GLU A 159 7.70 -2.08 -3.68
CA GLU A 159 8.83 -2.72 -3.00
C GLU A 159 9.04 -4.17 -3.47
N SER A 160 7.95 -4.94 -3.60
CA SER A 160 7.99 -6.31 -4.11
C SER A 160 8.53 -6.38 -5.54
N TRP A 161 8.05 -5.52 -6.45
CA TRP A 161 8.53 -5.45 -7.83
C TRP A 161 10.00 -5.03 -7.92
N ILE A 162 10.45 -4.10 -7.08
CA ILE A 162 11.86 -3.69 -7.02
C ILE A 162 12.73 -4.86 -6.57
N LYS A 163 12.35 -5.50 -5.45
CA LYS A 163 13.07 -6.66 -4.89
C LYS A 163 13.20 -7.79 -5.90
N ASN A 164 12.11 -8.11 -6.60
CA ASN A 164 12.07 -9.17 -7.60
C ASN A 164 12.59 -8.73 -8.98
N LYS A 165 13.16 -7.52 -9.09
CA LYS A 165 13.69 -6.93 -10.33
C LYS A 165 12.68 -6.92 -11.48
N GLN A 166 11.39 -6.84 -11.17
CA GLN A 166 10.30 -6.96 -12.13
C GLN A 166 10.32 -5.81 -13.16
N SER A 167 10.25 -6.09 -14.46
CA SER A 167 10.10 -5.01 -15.44
C SER A 167 8.75 -4.29 -15.26
N VAL A 168 8.66 -3.05 -15.76
CA VAL A 168 7.37 -2.33 -15.82
C VAL A 168 6.33 -3.15 -16.62
N ASP A 169 6.78 -3.85 -17.65
CA ASP A 169 5.91 -4.62 -18.54
C ASP A 169 5.28 -5.81 -17.82
N ASP A 170 6.09 -6.54 -17.05
CA ASP A 170 5.59 -7.66 -16.26
C ASP A 170 4.73 -7.17 -15.08
N ALA A 171 5.12 -6.07 -14.42
CA ALA A 171 4.33 -5.47 -13.34
C ALA A 171 2.93 -5.06 -13.86
N LEU A 172 2.86 -4.49 -15.06
CA LEU A 172 1.60 -4.17 -15.71
C LEU A 172 0.77 -5.43 -15.99
N ALA A 173 1.40 -6.50 -16.50
CA ALA A 173 0.72 -7.76 -16.75
C ALA A 173 0.12 -8.36 -15.46
N MET A 174 0.80 -8.22 -14.32
CA MET A 174 0.32 -8.67 -13.01
C MET A 174 -0.90 -7.89 -12.51
N LEU A 175 -0.98 -6.57 -12.80
CA LEU A 175 -2.06 -5.71 -12.31
C LEU A 175 -3.43 -6.00 -12.94
N ASN A 176 -3.46 -6.68 -14.10
CA ASN A 176 -4.66 -7.03 -14.84
C ASN A 176 -5.66 -5.85 -14.92
N ILE A 177 -5.20 -4.72 -15.46
CA ILE A 177 -6.01 -3.50 -15.57
C ILE A 177 -7.18 -3.75 -16.53
N ASN A 178 -8.40 -3.72 -16.01
CA ASN A 178 -9.61 -3.85 -16.81
C ASN A 178 -10.32 -2.49 -16.93
N ILE A 179 -10.66 -2.11 -18.15
CA ILE A 179 -11.28 -0.81 -18.49
C ILE A 179 -12.69 -0.67 -17.91
N GLY A 180 -13.34 -1.77 -17.54
CA GLY A 180 -14.60 -1.77 -16.81
C GLY A 180 -14.47 -1.43 -15.32
N GLN A 181 -13.26 -1.36 -14.76
CA GLN A 181 -13.03 -0.94 -13.37
C GLN A 181 -13.28 0.57 -13.22
N SER A 182 -13.53 1.02 -11.98
CA SER A 182 -13.67 2.45 -11.70
C SER A 182 -12.38 3.20 -12.03
N SER A 183 -12.51 4.46 -12.44
CA SER A 183 -11.37 5.33 -12.76
C SER A 183 -10.39 5.45 -11.59
N THR A 184 -10.90 5.49 -10.35
CA THR A 184 -10.09 5.51 -9.12
C THR A 184 -9.17 4.29 -9.00
N ILE A 185 -9.69 3.08 -9.25
CA ILE A 185 -8.90 1.84 -9.18
C ILE A 185 -7.83 1.84 -10.27
N ILE A 186 -8.21 2.22 -11.50
CA ILE A 186 -7.27 2.31 -12.61
C ILE A 186 -6.14 3.30 -12.29
N ASN A 187 -6.46 4.44 -11.67
CA ASN A 187 -5.47 5.43 -11.23
C ASN A 187 -4.52 4.88 -10.16
N HIS A 188 -5.03 4.16 -9.15
CA HIS A 188 -4.17 3.55 -8.14
C HIS A 188 -3.14 2.59 -8.76
N LYS A 189 -3.59 1.77 -9.72
CA LYS A 189 -2.74 0.83 -10.47
C LYS A 189 -1.69 1.55 -11.33
N ILE A 190 -2.10 2.61 -11.99
CA ILE A 190 -1.21 3.49 -12.77
C ILE A 190 -0.13 4.12 -11.86
N ASP A 191 -0.52 4.68 -10.71
CA ASP A 191 0.42 5.30 -9.77
C ASP A 191 1.51 4.32 -9.33
N ALA A 192 1.14 3.05 -9.10
CA ALA A 192 2.10 2.02 -8.70
C ALA A 192 3.14 1.77 -9.81
N LEU A 193 2.71 1.72 -11.07
CA LEU A 193 3.61 1.58 -12.22
C LEU A 193 4.51 2.80 -12.39
N GLU A 194 3.98 4.02 -12.20
CA GLU A 194 4.77 5.24 -12.25
C GLU A 194 5.85 5.27 -11.16
N GLN A 195 5.53 4.84 -9.95
CA GLN A 195 6.51 4.74 -8.87
C GLN A 195 7.63 3.75 -9.20
N LEU A 196 7.29 2.58 -9.78
CA LEU A 196 8.29 1.61 -10.23
C LEU A 196 9.20 2.18 -11.33
N ASP A 197 8.61 2.87 -12.32
CA ASP A 197 9.33 3.51 -13.43
C ASP A 197 10.30 4.59 -12.93
N ASN A 198 9.83 5.45 -12.02
CA ASN A 198 10.61 6.53 -11.43
C ASN A 198 11.82 6.00 -10.64
N VAL A 199 11.65 4.91 -9.87
CA VAL A 199 12.75 4.29 -9.11
C VAL A 199 13.80 3.67 -10.05
N LYS A 200 13.37 3.14 -11.19
CA LYS A 200 14.28 2.47 -12.15
C LYS A 200 14.94 3.42 -13.15
N GLY A 201 14.56 4.70 -13.17
CA GLY A 201 15.11 5.68 -14.10
C GLY A 201 14.88 5.32 -15.58
N ALA A 202 13.84 4.54 -15.87
CA ALA A 202 13.61 4.00 -17.21
C ALA A 202 12.93 5.05 -18.12
N LYS A 203 13.31 5.03 -19.41
CA LYS A 203 12.65 5.76 -20.51
C LYS A 203 11.20 5.24 -20.69
N PRO A 204 10.29 5.94 -21.41
CA PRO A 204 8.84 5.70 -21.36
C PRO A 204 8.38 4.34 -21.96
N SER A 205 8.66 3.23 -21.26
CA SER A 205 8.13 1.91 -21.56
C SER A 205 6.69 1.76 -21.06
N VAL A 206 6.36 2.38 -19.92
CA VAL A 206 5.03 2.32 -19.29
C VAL A 206 3.92 2.66 -20.28
N ILE A 207 4.02 3.78 -21.00
CA ILE A 207 3.01 4.21 -21.97
C ILE A 207 2.90 3.23 -23.13
N LYS A 208 4.02 2.78 -23.69
CA LYS A 208 4.03 1.84 -24.81
C LYS A 208 3.37 0.51 -24.42
N THR A 209 3.63 0.04 -23.22
CA THR A 209 3.08 -1.21 -22.70
C THR A 209 1.60 -1.05 -22.33
N LEU A 210 1.22 0.03 -21.66
CA LEU A 210 -0.18 0.39 -21.44
C LEU A 210 -0.96 0.47 -22.75
N THR A 211 -0.38 1.09 -23.78
CA THR A 211 -0.98 1.21 -25.11
C THR A 211 -1.29 -0.16 -25.70
N LYS A 212 -0.38 -1.12 -25.58
CA LYS A 212 -0.62 -2.50 -26.03
C LYS A 212 -1.72 -3.18 -25.21
N THR A 213 -1.63 -3.10 -23.89
CA THR A 213 -2.53 -3.80 -22.96
C THR A 213 -3.98 -3.35 -23.10
N VAL A 214 -4.23 -2.05 -23.24
CA VAL A 214 -5.60 -1.52 -23.35
C VAL A 214 -6.15 -1.55 -24.78
N GLY A 215 -5.42 -2.12 -25.74
CA GLY A 215 -5.89 -2.29 -27.12
C GLY A 215 -5.62 -1.09 -28.05
N GLY A 216 -4.64 -0.25 -27.75
CA GLY A 216 -4.08 0.76 -28.65
C GLY A 216 -4.20 2.20 -28.17
N ASN A 217 -3.61 3.12 -28.95
CA ASN A 217 -3.48 4.54 -28.60
C ASN A 217 -4.83 5.22 -28.30
N ARG A 218 -5.85 4.93 -29.12
CA ARG A 218 -7.21 5.45 -28.93
C ARG A 218 -7.77 5.11 -27.55
N MET A 219 -7.67 3.85 -27.14
CA MET A 219 -8.25 3.40 -25.89
C MET A 219 -7.45 3.92 -24.70
N LEU A 220 -6.12 3.95 -24.80
CA LEU A 220 -5.29 4.55 -23.76
C LEU A 220 -5.59 6.04 -23.58
N ALA A 221 -5.65 6.82 -24.67
CA ALA A 221 -5.95 8.25 -24.60
C ALA A 221 -7.29 8.53 -23.92
N LYS A 222 -8.29 7.71 -24.24
CA LYS A 222 -9.62 7.74 -23.63
C LYS A 222 -9.59 7.44 -22.13
N ILE A 223 -8.84 6.42 -21.71
CA ILE A 223 -8.69 6.07 -20.29
C ILE A 223 -8.01 7.24 -19.56
N LEU A 224 -6.86 7.70 -20.04
CA LEU A 224 -6.08 8.75 -19.37
C LEU A 224 -6.85 10.07 -19.26
N GLU A 225 -7.68 10.40 -20.27
CA GLU A 225 -8.57 11.57 -20.21
C GLU A 225 -9.65 11.41 -19.14
N ARG A 226 -10.31 10.25 -19.10
CA ARG A 226 -11.40 9.98 -18.15
C ARG A 226 -10.93 9.85 -16.71
N THR A 227 -9.73 9.34 -16.52
CA THR A 227 -9.18 9.14 -15.18
C THR A 227 -8.38 10.35 -14.69
N GLU A 228 -8.24 11.40 -15.51
CA GLU A 228 -7.47 12.61 -15.16
C GLU A 228 -6.04 12.27 -14.70
N ALA A 229 -5.31 11.52 -15.53
CA ALA A 229 -3.92 11.13 -15.27
C ALA A 229 -2.93 12.03 -16.06
N PRO A 230 -2.68 13.30 -15.64
CA PRO A 230 -1.96 14.27 -16.46
C PRO A 230 -0.50 13.89 -16.73
N THR A 231 0.16 13.20 -15.80
CA THR A 231 1.56 12.77 -15.95
C THR A 231 1.68 11.72 -17.06
N LEU A 232 0.88 10.65 -16.99
CA LEU A 232 0.81 9.66 -18.06
C LEU A 232 0.33 10.26 -19.37
N GLN A 233 -0.64 11.19 -19.35
CA GLN A 233 -1.14 11.81 -20.57
C GLN A 233 -0.04 12.63 -21.26
N LYS A 234 0.81 13.35 -20.50
CA LYS A 234 2.01 14.02 -21.05
C LYS A 234 3.04 13.01 -21.57
N LYS A 235 3.32 11.92 -20.85
CA LYS A 235 4.22 10.84 -21.34
C LYS A 235 3.67 10.21 -22.63
N GLN A 236 2.35 10.05 -22.75
CA GLN A 236 1.67 9.59 -23.96
C GLN A 236 1.88 10.57 -25.12
N PHE A 237 1.75 11.87 -24.86
CA PHE A 237 1.98 12.90 -25.87
C PHE A 237 3.44 12.92 -26.34
N ILE A 238 4.41 12.76 -25.44
CA ILE A 238 5.84 12.63 -25.82
C ILE A 238 6.03 11.43 -26.75
N MET A 239 5.49 10.25 -26.39
CA MET A 239 5.59 9.06 -27.25
C MET A 239 4.96 9.29 -28.63
N TRP A 240 3.82 9.97 -28.69
CA TRP A 240 3.20 10.32 -29.96
C TRP A 240 4.09 11.25 -30.79
N ILE A 241 4.71 12.25 -30.16
CA ILE A 241 5.68 13.15 -30.83
C ILE A 241 6.85 12.35 -31.39
N ASP A 242 7.43 11.45 -30.59
CA ASP A 242 8.52 10.56 -30.99
C ASP A 242 8.12 9.64 -32.18
N ASP A 243 6.86 9.21 -32.23
CA ASP A 243 6.25 8.45 -33.35
C ASP A 243 5.81 9.34 -34.54
N GLY A 244 6.19 10.62 -34.54
CA GLY A 244 5.91 11.59 -35.60
C GLY A 244 4.44 11.99 -35.70
N VAL A 245 3.71 11.97 -34.59
CA VAL A 245 2.35 12.50 -34.49
C VAL A 245 2.43 14.02 -34.25
N THR A 246 1.66 14.77 -35.02
CA THR A 246 1.54 16.23 -34.95
C THR A 246 0.08 16.61 -34.76
N PRO A 247 -0.24 17.83 -34.30
CA PRO A 247 -1.64 18.27 -34.19
C PRO A 247 -2.44 18.10 -35.49
N GLY A 248 -1.78 18.28 -36.65
CA GLY A 248 -2.42 18.13 -37.96
C GLY A 248 -2.70 16.68 -38.39
N ASN A 249 -1.93 15.70 -37.92
CA ASN A 249 -2.13 14.29 -38.27
C ASN A 249 -2.65 13.43 -37.10
N PHE A 250 -2.85 14.02 -35.92
CA PHE A 250 -3.24 13.37 -34.67
C PHE A 250 -4.47 12.47 -34.83
N MET A 251 -5.55 13.01 -35.42
CA MET A 251 -6.80 12.26 -35.57
C MET A 251 -6.60 11.01 -36.42
N ALA A 252 -5.94 11.17 -37.58
CA ALA A 252 -5.65 10.07 -38.49
C ALA A 252 -4.73 9.02 -37.87
N LYS A 253 -3.67 9.42 -37.15
CA LYS A 253 -2.71 8.47 -36.56
C LYS A 253 -3.24 7.77 -35.29
N ILE A 254 -3.95 8.48 -34.42
CA ILE A 254 -4.37 7.96 -33.11
C ILE A 254 -5.75 7.30 -33.16
N TYR A 255 -6.70 7.92 -33.84
CA TYR A 255 -8.08 7.42 -33.92
C TYR A 255 -8.38 6.67 -35.22
N LYS A 256 -7.47 6.69 -36.20
CA LYS A 256 -7.67 6.14 -37.55
C LYS A 256 -8.93 6.72 -38.22
N ASP A 257 -9.20 7.99 -37.93
CA ASP A 257 -10.41 8.72 -38.29
C ASP A 257 -10.06 10.21 -38.39
N ALA A 258 -10.70 10.95 -39.30
CA ALA A 258 -10.46 12.38 -39.47
C ALA A 258 -11.35 13.25 -38.54
N ALA A 259 -12.43 12.70 -37.99
CA ALA A 259 -13.45 13.50 -37.30
C ALA A 259 -13.22 13.65 -35.78
N VAL A 260 -13.24 14.90 -35.31
CA VAL A 260 -13.31 15.28 -33.87
C VAL A 260 -14.79 15.31 -33.45
N ASP A 261 -15.41 14.14 -33.42
CA ASP A 261 -16.86 13.96 -33.26
C ASP A 261 -17.35 13.84 -31.81
N SER A 262 -16.44 13.81 -30.83
CA SER A 262 -16.80 13.68 -29.41
C SER A 262 -16.07 14.70 -28.53
N VAL A 263 -16.71 15.12 -27.44
CA VAL A 263 -16.14 16.03 -26.44
C VAL A 263 -14.81 15.49 -25.92
N GLU A 264 -14.74 14.18 -25.70
CA GLU A 264 -13.53 13.49 -25.25
C GLU A 264 -12.38 13.63 -26.27
N LYS A 265 -12.63 13.32 -27.55
CA LYS A 265 -11.63 13.52 -28.63
C LYS A 265 -11.18 14.99 -28.71
N LYS A 266 -12.12 15.93 -28.59
CA LYS A 266 -11.84 17.38 -28.65
C LYS A 266 -10.95 17.83 -27.50
N ASN A 267 -11.23 17.38 -26.29
CA ASN A 267 -10.42 17.69 -25.10
C ASN A 267 -9.00 17.16 -25.25
N ILE A 268 -8.84 15.89 -25.66
CA ILE A 268 -7.52 15.28 -25.85
C ILE A 268 -6.75 16.00 -26.95
N ALA A 269 -7.38 16.31 -28.10
CA ALA A 269 -6.75 17.03 -29.20
C ALA A 269 -6.27 18.43 -28.76
N THR A 270 -7.09 19.14 -27.97
CA THR A 270 -6.75 20.46 -27.43
C THR A 270 -5.55 20.39 -26.50
N LYS A 271 -5.56 19.44 -25.54
CA LYS A 271 -4.45 19.20 -24.61
C LYS A 271 -3.15 18.81 -25.33
N PHE A 272 -3.25 17.91 -26.32
CA PHE A 272 -2.10 17.49 -27.12
C PHE A 272 -1.51 18.66 -27.90
N THR A 273 -2.35 19.48 -28.55
CA THR A 273 -1.90 20.64 -29.32
C THR A 273 -1.16 21.64 -28.45
N ALA A 274 -1.71 21.99 -27.28
CA ALA A 274 -1.07 22.90 -26.34
C ALA A 274 0.28 22.35 -25.83
N PHE A 275 0.34 21.06 -25.51
CA PHE A 275 1.58 20.41 -25.08
C PHE A 275 2.63 20.42 -26.21
N TYR A 276 2.24 20.05 -27.42
CA TYR A 276 3.12 19.98 -28.60
C TYR A 276 3.81 21.32 -28.88
N GLU A 277 3.04 22.42 -28.86
CA GLU A 277 3.59 23.76 -29.06
C GLU A 277 4.50 24.19 -27.90
N SER A 278 4.20 23.81 -26.65
CA SER A 278 5.10 24.07 -25.51
C SER A 278 6.46 23.39 -25.65
N GLN A 279 6.52 22.20 -26.28
CA GLN A 279 7.78 21.47 -26.49
C GLN A 279 8.66 22.08 -27.58
N LYS A 280 8.05 22.63 -28.64
CA LYS A 280 8.79 23.39 -29.66
C LYS A 280 9.46 24.63 -29.09
N SER A 281 8.77 25.37 -28.22
CA SER A 281 9.32 26.58 -27.59
C SER A 281 10.48 26.35 -26.64
N LEU A 282 10.75 25.09 -26.24
CA LEU A 282 11.88 24.71 -25.38
C LEU A 282 13.17 24.41 -26.19
N ILE A 283 13.05 24.25 -27.51
CA ILE A 283 14.14 23.84 -28.42
C ILE A 283 14.50 24.97 -29.41
N ALA A 284 13.67 26.00 -29.51
CA ALA A 284 13.90 27.22 -30.30
C ALA A 284 14.60 28.30 -29.46
#